data_AF-A0A844EA27-F1
#
_entry.id   AF-A0A844EA27-F1
#
_cell.length_a   1.000
_cell.length_b   1.000
_cell.length_c   1.000
_cell.angle_alpha   90.00
_cell.angle_beta   90.00
_cell.angle_gamma   90.00
#
_symmetry.space_group_name_H-M   'P 1'
#
loop_
_entity.id
_entity.type
_entity.pdbx_description
1 polymer ?
#
loop_
_entity_poly.entity_id
_entity_poly.type
_entity_poly.pdbx_seq_one_letter_code
_entity_poly.pdbx_strand_id
1 'polypeptide(L)'
;MNDSKDYLDFFNQTYNDPSKHSGYSTNSNLRFESRADALAVKNLLIEKSPSAKQYEFSVEYINPNKSMQVGWYITVKKIEQEPVKDPASKPIKNKKNP
;
A
#
# COMPACT_ATOMS: atom_id res chain seq x y z
N MET A 1 6.85 9.21 20.60
CA MET A 1 5.98 9.16 19.40
C MET A 1 6.90 9.31 18.21
N ASN A 2 6.85 8.40 17.23
CA ASN A 2 7.58 8.60 15.97
C ASN A 2 7.07 9.87 15.30
N ASP A 3 7.96 10.63 14.69
CA ASP A 3 7.55 11.82 13.96
C ASP A 3 6.80 11.44 12.69
N SER A 4 5.89 12.31 12.24
CA SER A 4 5.17 12.16 10.97
C SER A 4 6.10 11.84 9.78
N LYS A 5 7.35 12.31 9.84
CA LYS A 5 8.40 12.04 8.86
C LYS A 5 8.86 10.58 8.88
N ASP A 6 9.02 9.99 10.07
CA ASP A 6 9.49 8.61 10.21
C ASP A 6 8.50 7.61 9.62
N TYR A 7 7.19 7.87 9.78
CA TYR A 7 6.15 7.03 9.16
C TYR A 7 6.16 7.12 7.64
N LEU A 8 6.38 8.32 7.08
CA LEU A 8 6.47 8.51 5.64
C LEU A 8 7.72 7.84 5.06
N ASP A 9 8.87 8.02 5.69
CA ASP A 9 10.14 7.42 5.26
C ASP A 9 10.06 5.88 5.36
N PHE A 10 9.54 5.35 6.47
CA PHE A 10 9.27 3.92 6.65
C PHE A 10 8.34 3.39 5.56
N PHE A 11 7.23 4.09 5.27
CA PHE A 11 6.27 3.66 4.28
C PHE A 11 6.89 3.62 2.88
N ASN A 12 7.62 4.67 2.48
CA ASN A 12 8.28 4.72 1.19
C ASN A 12 9.39 3.68 1.05
N GLN A 13 10.11 3.36 2.13
CA GLN A 13 11.12 2.32 2.09
C GLN A 13 10.50 0.93 2.01
N THR A 14 9.42 0.70 2.76
CA THR A 14 8.79 -0.61 2.87
C THR A 14 7.95 -0.92 1.64
N TYR A 15 7.11 0.02 1.20
CA TYR A 15 6.07 -0.19 0.18
C TYR A 15 6.40 0.41 -1.20
N ASN A 16 7.68 0.67 -1.50
CA ASN A 16 8.10 1.15 -2.83
C ASN A 16 7.88 0.13 -3.95
N ASP A 17 7.76 -1.15 -3.62
CA ASP A 17 7.61 -2.24 -4.58
C ASP A 17 6.39 -3.11 -4.23
N PRO A 18 5.22 -2.82 -4.82
CA PRO A 18 4.01 -3.59 -4.56
C PRO A 18 4.11 -5.07 -4.92
N SER A 19 5.10 -5.50 -5.69
CA SER A 19 5.28 -6.93 -6.00
C SER A 19 5.75 -7.75 -4.79
N LYS A 20 6.32 -7.09 -3.77
CA LYS A 20 6.88 -7.73 -2.58
C LYS A 20 5.91 -7.86 -1.39
N HIS A 21 4.69 -7.35 -1.51
CA HIS A 21 3.70 -7.38 -0.44
C HIS A 21 2.52 -8.29 -0.78
N SER A 22 2.08 -9.05 0.23
CA SER A 22 0.80 -9.76 0.18
C SER A 22 -0.35 -8.77 0.04
N GLY A 23 -1.46 -9.24 -0.56
CA GLY A 23 -2.62 -8.40 -0.87
C GLY A 23 -3.13 -7.56 0.31
N TYR A 24 -3.02 -8.02 1.55
CA TYR A 24 -3.28 -7.28 2.77
C TYR A 24 -2.05 -7.32 3.69
N SER A 25 -1.70 -6.19 4.29
CA SER A 25 -0.57 -6.05 5.20
C SER A 25 -0.93 -5.15 6.38
N THR A 26 -0.56 -5.62 7.58
CA THR A 26 -0.62 -4.86 8.83
C THR A 26 0.79 -4.80 9.40
N ASN A 27 1.29 -3.61 9.77
CA ASN A 27 2.64 -3.47 10.30
C ASN A 27 2.63 -2.84 11.69
N SER A 28 3.40 -3.41 12.63
CA SER A 28 3.53 -2.90 14.00
C SER A 28 4.09 -1.47 14.07
N ASN A 29 4.87 -1.04 13.08
CA ASN A 29 5.37 0.34 12.97
C ASN A 29 4.27 1.34 12.57
N LEU A 30 3.07 0.87 12.22
CA LEU A 30 1.89 1.71 11.94
C LEU A 30 0.81 1.52 13.00
N ARG A 31 1.22 1.33 14.27
CA ARG A 31 0.37 1.22 15.45
C ARG A 31 0.26 2.56 16.17
N PHE A 32 -0.95 2.90 16.58
CA PHE A 32 -1.30 4.13 17.26
C PHE A 32 -2.20 3.85 18.46
N GLU A 33 -2.10 4.70 19.48
CA GLU A 33 -2.98 4.62 20.66
C GLU A 33 -4.33 5.27 20.39
N SER A 34 -4.35 6.30 19.55
CA SER A 34 -5.56 7.02 19.18
C SER A 34 -5.93 6.79 17.71
N ARG A 35 -7.23 6.75 17.42
CA ARG A 35 -7.75 6.72 16.05
C ARG A 35 -7.41 7.99 15.29
N ALA A 36 -7.39 9.14 15.98
CA ALA A 36 -7.13 10.43 15.38
C ALA A 36 -5.72 10.52 14.81
N ASP A 37 -4.72 10.04 15.57
CA ASP A 37 -3.32 10.01 15.11
C ASP A 37 -3.15 9.05 13.93
N ALA A 38 -3.77 7.87 13.99
CA ALA A 38 -3.76 6.92 12.88
C ALA A 38 -4.37 7.53 11.61
N LEU A 39 -5.47 8.28 11.73
CA LEU A 39 -6.09 8.96 10.60
C LEU A 39 -5.23 10.12 10.06
N ALA A 40 -4.59 10.89 10.94
CA ALA A 40 -3.69 11.97 10.54
C ALA A 40 -2.50 11.43 9.73
N VAL A 41 -1.86 10.37 10.22
CA VAL A 41 -0.74 9.73 9.50
C VAL A 41 -1.24 9.06 8.22
N LYS A 42 -2.40 8.38 8.23
CA LYS A 42 -2.98 7.83 6.98
C LYS A 42 -3.14 8.90 5.91
N ASN A 43 -3.70 10.05 6.25
CA ASN A 43 -3.90 11.14 5.30
C ASN A 43 -2.57 11.71 4.82
N LEU A 44 -1.58 11.86 5.70
CA LEU A 44 -0.22 12.26 5.34
C LEU A 44 0.42 11.29 4.34
N LEU A 45 0.30 9.98 4.55
CA LEU A 45 0.83 8.96 3.65
C LEU A 45 0.18 9.07 2.27
N ILE A 46 -1.15 9.20 2.22
CA ILE A 46 -1.90 9.37 0.96
C ILE A 46 -1.46 10.64 0.22
N GLU A 47 -1.22 11.75 0.93
CA GLU A 47 -0.86 13.03 0.33
C GLU A 47 0.60 13.09 -0.12
N LYS A 48 1.52 12.53 0.66
CA LYS A 48 2.97 12.73 0.48
C LYS A 48 3.71 11.54 -0.11
N SER A 49 3.21 10.31 0.02
CA SER A 49 3.91 9.14 -0.51
C SER A 49 3.61 8.95 -2.00
N PRO A 50 4.63 8.85 -2.87
CA PRO A 50 4.43 8.52 -4.28
C PRO A 50 3.86 7.11 -4.47
N SER A 51 4.19 6.18 -3.57
CA SER A 51 3.75 4.78 -3.62
C SER A 51 2.32 4.57 -3.11
N ALA A 52 1.75 5.51 -2.36
CA ALA A 52 0.40 5.39 -1.80
C ALA A 52 -0.68 5.12 -2.86
N LYS A 53 -0.50 5.59 -4.10
CA LYS A 53 -1.46 5.36 -5.21
C LYS A 53 -1.65 3.89 -5.58
N GLN A 54 -0.76 3.01 -5.13
CA GLN A 54 -0.79 1.57 -5.42
C GLN A 54 -1.51 0.76 -4.32
N TYR A 55 -2.01 1.44 -3.28
CA TYR A 55 -2.58 0.79 -2.10
C TYR A 55 -3.89 1.47 -1.66
N GLU A 56 -4.80 0.65 -1.14
CA GLU A 56 -5.93 1.11 -0.34
C GLU A 56 -5.52 1.13 1.13
N PHE A 57 -5.85 2.22 1.83
CA PHE A 57 -5.53 2.41 3.24
C PHE A 57 -6.79 2.32 4.10
N SER A 58 -6.71 1.58 5.20
CA SER A 58 -7.75 1.51 6.21
C SER A 58 -7.18 1.77 7.61
N VAL A 59 -8.05 2.16 8.54
CA VAL A 59 -7.69 2.31 9.96
C VAL A 59 -8.59 1.40 10.76
N GLU A 60 -7.98 0.39 11.39
CA GLU A 60 -8.68 -0.69 12.06
C GLU A 60 -8.20 -0.79 13.51
N TYR A 61 -9.12 -1.05 14.45
CA TYR A 61 -8.74 -1.37 15.82
C TYR A 61 -8.49 -2.86 15.91
N ILE A 62 -7.23 -3.24 16.14
CA ILE A 62 -6.82 -4.63 16.17
C ILE A 62 -6.51 -5.01 17.62
N ASN A 63 -7.18 -6.05 18.10
CA ASN A 63 -6.84 -6.75 19.33
C ASN A 63 -6.23 -8.11 18.95
N PRO A 64 -4.93 -8.15 18.67
CA PRO A 64 -4.27 -9.34 18.14
C PRO A 64 -4.10 -10.39 19.25
N ASN A 65 -4.38 -11.66 18.92
CA ASN A 65 -4.06 -12.77 19.82
C ASN A 65 -2.53 -12.95 19.88
N LYS A 66 -1.93 -12.42 20.96
CA LYS A 66 -0.59 -12.73 21.51
C LYS A 66 0.67 -12.21 20.79
N SER A 67 0.64 -11.73 19.54
CA SER A 67 1.88 -11.34 18.82
C SER A 67 2.01 -9.85 18.47
N MET A 68 0.93 -9.08 18.53
CA MET A 68 0.95 -7.65 18.24
C MET A 68 0.40 -6.88 19.45
N GLN A 69 0.65 -5.58 19.53
CA GLN A 69 0.10 -4.75 20.61
C GLN A 69 -1.35 -4.36 20.29
N VAL A 70 -2.18 -4.17 21.30
CA VAL A 70 -3.54 -3.65 21.09
C VAL A 70 -3.45 -2.18 20.66
N GLY A 71 -4.23 -1.80 19.65
CA GLY A 71 -4.31 -0.40 19.23
C GLY A 71 -4.98 -0.18 17.88
N TRP A 72 -4.90 1.06 17.41
CA TRP A 72 -5.32 1.46 16.06
C TRP A 72 -4.18 1.24 15.09
N TYR A 73 -4.46 0.56 13.99
CA TYR A 73 -3.49 0.23 12.96
C TYR A 73 -3.88 0.86 11.64
N ILE A 74 -2.89 1.38 10.91
CA ILE A 74 -3.06 1.61 9.48
C ILE A 74 -2.81 0.28 8.77
N THR A 75 -3.84 -0.20 8.09
CA THR A 75 -3.79 -1.41 7.26
C THR A 75 -3.69 -1.00 5.81
N VAL A 76 -2.89 -1.73 5.04
CA VAL A 76 -2.63 -1.43 3.63
C VAL A 76 -2.92 -2.64 2.79
N LYS A 77 -3.78 -2.43 1.80
CA LYS A 77 -4.16 -3.45 0.83
C LYS A 77 -3.65 -3.05 -0.52
N LYS A 78 -2.96 -3.94 -1.22
CA LYS A 78 -2.51 -3.67 -2.58
C LYS A 78 -3.74 -3.53 -3.48
N ILE A 79 -3.77 -2.47 -4.29
CA ILE A 79 -4.74 -2.38 -5.39
C ILE A 79 -4.28 -3.38 -6.44
N GLU A 80 -5.08 -4.40 -6.71
CA GLU A 80 -4.84 -5.30 -7.83
C GLU A 80 -4.92 -4.46 -9.11
N GLN A 81 -3.76 -4.10 -9.66
CA GLN A 81 -3.72 -3.66 -11.03
C GLN A 81 -4.07 -4.88 -11.87
N GLU A 82 -5.20 -4.82 -12.57
CA GLU A 82 -5.40 -5.73 -13.69
C GLU A 82 -4.12 -5.73 -14.52
N PRO A 83 -3.57 -6.90 -14.90
CA PRO A 83 -2.42 -6.93 -15.76
C PRO A 83 -2.77 -6.08 -16.98
N VAL A 84 -1.98 -5.03 -17.22
CA VAL A 84 -2.08 -4.23 -18.43
C VAL A 84 -2.03 -5.22 -19.57
N LYS A 85 -3.18 -5.47 -20.20
CA LYS A 85 -3.22 -6.30 -21.41
C LYS A 85 -2.34 -5.57 -22.41
N ASP A 86 -1.15 -6.09 -22.68
CA ASP A 86 -0.24 -5.57 -23.70
C ASP A 86 -1.04 -5.31 -24.99
N PRO A 87 -1.25 -4.05 -25.43
CA PRO A 87 -1.76 -3.80 -26.75
C PRO A 87 -0.58 -3.79 -27.72
N ALA A 88 0.04 -4.95 -27.93
CA ALA A 88 1.13 -5.07 -28.90
C ALA A 88 1.23 -6.45 -29.56
N SER A 89 0.12 -7.14 -29.81
CA SER A 89 0.09 -8.12 -30.91
C SER A 89 -0.16 -7.38 -32.22
N LYS A 90 0.92 -6.91 -32.85
CA LYS A 90 0.87 -6.38 -34.22
C LYS A 90 0.24 -7.45 -35.14
N PRO A 91 -0.74 -7.11 -35.99
CA PRO A 91 -1.17 -8.04 -37.02
C PRO A 91 -0.01 -8.22 -38.01
N ILE A 92 0.49 -9.45 -38.09
CA ILE A 92 1.45 -9.88 -39.10
C ILE A 92 0.79 -9.61 -40.47
N LYS A 93 1.35 -8.68 -41.23
CA LYS A 93 0.99 -8.45 -42.64
C LYS A 93 1.29 -9.72 -43.43
N ASN A 94 0.28 -10.54 -43.68
CA ASN A 94 0.34 -11.49 -44.79
C ASN A 94 0.19 -10.71 -46.10
N LYS A 95 1.32 -10.22 -46.62
CA LYS A 95 1.47 -9.95 -48.05
C LYS A 95 1.75 -11.30 -48.73
N LYS A 96 0.77 -11.82 -49.47
CA LYS A 96 1.06 -12.70 -50.61
C LYS A 96 -0.11 -12.71 -51.61
N ASN A 97 0.03 -11.85 -52.62
CA ASN A 97 -0.36 -12.15 -54.00
C ASN A 97 0.96 -12.28 -54.78
N PRO A 98 1.02 -13.10 -55.82
CA PRO A 98 0.28 -12.89 -57.08
C PRO A 98 -0.96 -13.75 -57.21
#